data_AF-A0A7U9X3F2-F1
#
_entry.id   AF-A0A7U9X3F2-F1
#
_cell.length_a   1.000
_cell.length_b   1.000
_cell.length_c   1.000
_cell.angle_alpha   90.00
_cell.angle_beta   90.00
_cell.angle_gamma   90.00
#
_symmetry.space_group_name_H-M   'P 1'
#
loop_
_entity.id
_entity.type
_entity.pdbx_description
1 polymer ?
#
loop_
_entity_poly.entity_id
_entity_poly.type
_entity_poly.pdbx_seq_one_letter_code
_entity_poly.pdbx_strand_id
1 'polypeptide(L)'
;MKAEENSKAITERVKCFGRRKKEMNRDLPGSQRREYTAKKRRIAIGTTIGVVLLVILVGYQILPKSSEIGSSGVFETQTVEKTAKQVVQKLSDGEFDDLQDMAIDSMKSTLTQEVMEQAREQIADGKEWGNFLSIGDVYMAEVKQKGQLFAVTEMSVSYENTAVTYRISFDKDMRLAGLYLR
;
A
#
# COMPACT_ATOMS: atom_id res chain seq x y z
N MET A 1 -56.24 8.80 -36.62
CA MET A 1 -55.76 9.84 -37.55
C MET A 1 -54.78 10.84 -36.91
N LYS A 2 -55.09 11.46 -35.76
CA LYS A 2 -54.27 12.53 -35.15
C LYS A 2 -52.86 12.12 -34.67
N ALA A 3 -52.65 10.84 -34.33
CA ALA A 3 -51.35 10.34 -33.87
C ALA A 3 -50.33 10.14 -35.02
N GLU A 4 -50.80 9.80 -36.22
CA GLU A 4 -49.94 9.50 -37.35
C GLU A 4 -49.38 10.78 -38.01
N GLU A 5 -50.15 11.85 -37.96
CA GLU A 5 -49.77 13.18 -38.46
C GLU A 5 -48.68 13.82 -37.59
N ASN A 6 -48.79 13.67 -36.27
CA ASN A 6 -47.78 14.15 -35.33
C ASN A 6 -46.44 13.40 -35.46
N SER A 7 -46.48 12.08 -35.72
CA SER A 7 -45.26 11.28 -35.93
C SER A 7 -44.48 11.71 -37.18
N LYS A 8 -45.19 12.02 -38.27
CA LYS A 8 -44.58 12.52 -39.51
C LYS A 8 -43.96 13.91 -39.32
N ALA A 9 -44.65 14.81 -38.60
CA ALA A 9 -44.14 16.16 -38.31
C ALA A 9 -42.87 16.16 -37.45
N ILE A 10 -42.77 15.25 -36.48
CA ILE A 10 -41.57 15.09 -35.64
C ILE A 10 -40.40 14.58 -36.49
N THR A 11 -40.63 13.60 -37.36
CA THR A 11 -39.59 13.00 -38.21
C THR A 11 -39.00 14.01 -39.20
N GLU A 12 -39.84 14.85 -39.79
CA GLU A 12 -39.41 15.97 -40.66
C GLU A 12 -38.53 16.98 -39.90
N ARG A 13 -38.96 17.38 -38.69
CA ARG A 13 -38.17 18.31 -37.85
C ARG A 13 -36.80 17.76 -37.48
N VAL A 14 -36.70 16.47 -37.16
CA VAL A 14 -35.42 15.80 -36.83
C VAL A 14 -34.49 15.76 -38.06
N LYS A 15 -35.01 15.47 -39.25
CA LYS A 15 -34.23 15.50 -40.50
C LYS A 15 -33.72 16.91 -40.83
N CYS A 16 -34.55 17.93 -40.62
CA CYS A 16 -34.19 19.32 -40.88
C CYS A 16 -33.08 19.80 -39.92
N PHE A 17 -33.13 19.38 -38.65
CA PHE A 17 -32.09 19.67 -37.65
C PHE A 17 -30.75 19.01 -38.00
N GLY A 18 -30.78 17.76 -38.45
CA GLY A 18 -29.58 17.03 -38.90
C GLY A 18 -28.90 17.67 -40.11
N ARG A 19 -29.68 18.23 -41.04
CA ARG A 19 -29.17 18.93 -42.23
C ARG A 19 -28.47 20.25 -41.84
N ARG A 20 -29.11 21.04 -40.95
CA ARG A 20 -28.54 22.30 -40.45
C ARG A 20 -27.22 22.10 -39.70
N LYS A 21 -27.08 21.00 -38.94
CA LYS A 21 -25.83 20.66 -38.24
C LYS A 21 -24.69 20.29 -39.20
N LYS A 22 -24.99 19.68 -40.34
CA LYS A 22 -24.01 19.37 -41.40
C LYS A 22 -23.58 20.59 -42.20
N GLU A 23 -24.46 21.59 -42.33
CA GLU A 23 -24.14 22.88 -42.99
C GLU A 23 -23.30 23.79 -42.08
N MET A 24 -23.65 23.93 -40.79
CA MET A 24 -22.81 24.65 -39.82
C MET A 24 -21.43 24.01 -39.59
N ASN A 25 -21.27 22.71 -39.89
CA ASN A 25 -19.98 22.03 -39.80
C ASN A 25 -19.09 22.27 -41.04
N ARG A 26 -19.57 22.98 -42.07
CA ARG A 26 -18.81 23.23 -43.30
C ARG A 26 -18.07 24.58 -43.34
N ASP A 27 -18.33 25.49 -42.40
CA ASP A 27 -17.72 26.83 -42.38
C ASP A 27 -16.70 27.05 -41.24
N LEU A 28 -15.69 26.18 -41.14
CA LEU A 28 -14.52 26.45 -40.31
C LEU A 28 -13.25 26.46 -41.18
N PRO A 29 -12.71 27.64 -41.55
CA PRO A 29 -11.57 27.75 -42.45
C PRO A 29 -10.31 27.10 -41.86
N GLY A 30 -9.64 26.26 -42.66
CA GLY A 30 -8.55 25.38 -42.22
C GLY A 30 -7.22 26.07 -41.88
N SER A 31 -7.04 27.34 -42.24
CA SER A 31 -5.76 28.06 -42.07
C SER A 31 -5.49 28.54 -40.62
N GLN A 32 -6.51 28.76 -39.79
CA GLN A 32 -6.33 29.12 -38.37
C GLN A 32 -6.22 27.92 -37.41
N ARG A 33 -6.54 26.70 -37.88
CA ARG A 33 -6.52 25.48 -37.05
C ARG A 33 -5.10 25.05 -36.66
N ARG A 34 -4.10 25.25 -37.51
CA ARG A 34 -2.71 24.76 -37.29
C ARG A 34 -2.00 25.48 -36.14
N GLU A 35 -2.14 26.80 -36.03
CA GLU A 35 -1.48 27.57 -34.96
C GLU A 35 -2.19 27.40 -33.60
N TYR A 36 -3.52 27.37 -33.61
CA TYR A 36 -4.32 27.16 -32.40
C TYR A 36 -4.15 25.75 -31.83
N THR A 37 -4.13 24.72 -32.68
CA THR A 37 -3.86 23.33 -32.25
C THR A 37 -2.42 23.13 -31.80
N ALA A 38 -1.42 23.78 -32.43
CA ALA A 38 -0.03 23.66 -31.99
C ALA A 38 0.21 24.30 -30.61
N LYS A 39 -0.33 25.49 -30.34
CA LYS A 39 -0.25 26.14 -29.02
C LYS A 39 -1.02 25.35 -27.95
N LYS A 40 -2.25 24.91 -28.23
CA LYS A 40 -3.01 24.04 -27.30
C LYS A 40 -2.33 22.69 -27.09
N ARG A 41 -1.71 22.10 -28.10
CA ARG A 41 -0.95 20.84 -27.97
C ARG A 41 0.32 21.03 -27.16
N ARG A 42 1.04 22.15 -27.29
CA ARG A 42 2.20 22.48 -26.44
C ARG A 42 1.80 22.70 -24.97
N ILE A 43 0.71 23.43 -24.73
CA ILE A 43 0.16 23.61 -23.37
C ILE A 43 -0.30 22.26 -22.81
N ALA A 44 -1.06 21.47 -23.57
CA ALA A 44 -1.53 20.16 -23.14
C ALA A 44 -0.39 19.14 -22.91
N ILE A 45 0.66 19.14 -23.74
CA ILE A 45 1.86 18.32 -23.53
C ILE A 45 2.60 18.80 -22.27
N GLY A 46 2.76 20.13 -22.10
CA GLY A 46 3.40 20.70 -20.91
C GLY A 46 2.65 20.38 -19.62
N THR A 47 1.32 20.48 -19.61
CA THR A 47 0.49 20.09 -18.46
C THR A 47 0.56 18.60 -18.20
N THR A 48 0.56 17.76 -19.23
CA THR A 48 0.66 16.29 -19.07
C THR A 48 2.03 15.90 -18.49
N ILE A 49 3.13 16.46 -19.00
CA ILE A 49 4.48 16.24 -18.46
C ILE A 49 4.57 16.75 -17.01
N GLY A 50 4.00 17.93 -16.73
CA GLY A 50 3.95 18.49 -15.37
C GLY A 50 3.20 17.58 -14.39
N VAL A 51 2.05 17.04 -14.80
CA VAL A 51 1.27 16.08 -13.99
C VAL A 51 2.05 14.78 -13.79
N VAL A 52 2.69 14.24 -14.83
CA VAL A 52 3.51 13.02 -14.73
C VAL A 52 4.72 13.23 -13.80
N LEU A 53 5.42 14.36 -13.89
CA LEU A 53 6.52 14.71 -12.99
C LEU A 53 6.04 14.86 -11.54
N LEU A 54 4.87 15.45 -11.32
CA LEU A 54 4.23 15.52 -10.00
C LEU A 54 3.91 14.13 -9.44
N VAL A 55 3.37 13.23 -10.26
CA VAL A 55 3.08 11.84 -9.87
C VAL A 55 4.37 11.08 -9.53
N ILE A 56 5.45 11.29 -10.29
CA ILE A 56 6.76 10.66 -10.00
C ILE A 56 7.34 11.21 -8.69
N LEU A 57 7.28 12.53 -8.46
CA LEU A 57 7.76 13.16 -7.22
C LEU A 57 7.00 12.67 -5.98
N VAL A 58 5.67 12.58 -6.09
CA VAL A 58 4.82 12.04 -5.01
C VAL A 58 5.06 10.54 -4.85
N GLY A 59 5.19 9.79 -5.96
CA GLY A 59 5.49 8.36 -5.94
C GLY A 59 6.82 8.05 -5.25
N TYR A 60 7.85 8.86 -5.48
CA TYR A 60 9.18 8.67 -4.87
C TYR A 60 9.17 8.82 -3.33
N GLN A 61 8.22 9.57 -2.76
CA GLN A 61 8.03 9.65 -1.31
C GLN A 61 7.38 8.39 -0.71
N ILE A 62 6.73 7.57 -1.55
CA ILE A 62 5.96 6.40 -1.13
C ILE A 62 6.80 5.11 -1.23
N LEU A 63 7.86 5.08 -2.05
CA LEU A 63 8.73 3.90 -2.14
C LEU A 63 9.52 3.70 -0.83
N PRO A 64 9.40 2.53 -0.18
CA PRO A 64 10.20 2.20 0.99
C PRO A 64 11.67 2.07 0.59
N LYS A 65 12.55 2.73 1.35
CA LYS A 65 14.00 2.59 1.17
C LYS A 65 14.54 1.69 2.26
N SER A 66 15.11 0.56 1.88
CA SER A 66 15.83 -0.31 2.80
C SER A 66 17.32 0.01 2.82
N SER A 67 17.97 -0.21 3.95
CA SER A 67 19.41 -0.07 4.15
C SER A 67 19.88 -1.11 5.17
N GLU A 68 21.19 -1.33 5.26
CA GLU A 68 21.73 -2.25 6.26
C GLU A 68 21.42 -1.74 7.67
N ILE A 69 21.20 -2.68 8.60
CA ILE A 69 20.94 -2.33 10.00
C ILE A 69 22.11 -1.52 10.59
N GLY A 70 21.80 -0.43 11.30
CA GLY A 70 22.81 0.45 11.89
C GLY A 70 23.40 1.50 10.94
N SER A 71 23.03 1.49 9.65
CA SER A 71 23.47 2.51 8.68
C SER A 71 23.07 3.93 9.10
N SER A 72 21.93 4.09 9.78
CA SER A 72 21.49 5.39 10.30
C SER A 72 22.15 5.81 11.61
N GLY A 73 22.82 4.88 12.32
CA GLY A 73 23.30 5.06 13.69
C GLY A 73 22.21 5.06 14.76
N VAL A 74 20.93 4.87 14.39
CA VAL A 74 19.80 4.83 15.34
C VAL A 74 19.65 3.45 15.97
N PHE A 75 19.88 2.39 15.19
CA PHE A 75 19.66 1.01 15.61
C PHE A 75 20.97 0.26 15.80
N GLU A 76 21.06 -0.48 16.89
CA GLU A 76 22.16 -1.40 17.15
C GLU A 76 21.75 -2.83 16.82
N THR A 77 22.51 -3.50 15.94
CA THR A 77 22.26 -4.87 15.45
C THR A 77 21.96 -5.86 16.58
N GLN A 78 22.82 -5.92 17.61
CA GLN A 78 22.67 -6.89 18.70
C GLN A 78 21.41 -6.65 19.54
N THR A 79 21.11 -5.38 19.81
CA THR A 79 19.92 -4.98 20.59
C THR A 79 18.65 -5.27 19.81
N VAL A 80 18.62 -5.00 18.50
CA VAL A 80 17.49 -5.35 17.62
C VAL A 80 17.28 -6.86 17.57
N GLU A 81 18.34 -7.64 17.38
CA GLU A 81 18.25 -9.11 17.33
C GLU A 81 17.72 -9.70 18.64
N LYS A 82 18.29 -9.27 19.77
CA LYS A 82 17.88 -9.75 21.09
C LYS A 82 16.41 -9.42 21.38
N THR A 83 16.01 -8.18 21.08
CA THR A 83 14.62 -7.73 21.30
C THR A 83 13.65 -8.49 20.42
N ALA A 84 14.02 -8.75 19.16
CA ALA A 84 13.18 -9.52 18.23
C ALA A 84 12.99 -10.98 18.70
N LYS A 85 14.08 -11.64 19.14
CA LYS A 85 14.00 -12.98 19.74
C LYS A 85 13.14 -13.02 21.01
N GLN A 86 13.27 -12.00 21.86
CA GLN A 86 12.43 -11.86 23.05
C GLN A 86 10.95 -11.70 22.69
N VAL A 87 10.61 -10.89 21.68
CA VAL A 87 9.21 -10.77 21.20
C VAL A 87 8.67 -12.11 20.73
N VAL A 88 9.45 -12.89 19.97
CA VAL A 88 9.04 -14.24 19.55
C VAL A 88 8.77 -15.14 20.76
N GLN A 89 9.68 -15.18 21.73
CA GLN A 89 9.51 -15.99 22.94
C GLN A 89 8.24 -15.62 23.69
N LYS A 90 8.03 -14.32 23.97
CA LYS A 90 6.82 -13.84 24.63
C LYS A 90 5.54 -14.16 23.86
N LEU A 91 5.58 -14.08 22.52
CA LEU A 91 4.46 -14.49 21.68
C LEU A 91 4.19 -15.99 21.79
N SER A 92 5.23 -16.82 21.81
CA SER A 92 5.11 -18.27 21.97
C SER A 92 4.56 -18.65 23.35
N ASP A 93 5.01 -17.95 24.40
CA ASP A 93 4.63 -18.20 25.81
C ASP A 93 3.28 -17.58 26.20
N GLY A 94 2.69 -16.75 25.33
CA GLY A 94 1.40 -16.10 25.60
C GLY A 94 1.48 -14.91 26.55
N GLU A 95 2.66 -14.31 26.71
CA GLU A 95 2.90 -13.15 27.58
C GLU A 95 2.45 -11.83 26.90
N PHE A 96 1.15 -11.70 26.66
CA PHE A 96 0.59 -10.60 25.88
C PHE A 96 0.65 -9.24 26.59
N ASP A 97 0.54 -9.20 27.91
CA ASP A 97 0.64 -7.95 28.67
C ASP A 97 2.03 -7.30 28.50
N ASP A 98 3.09 -8.10 28.63
CA ASP A 98 4.46 -7.65 28.41
C ASP A 98 4.69 -7.19 26.97
N LEU A 99 4.10 -7.90 25.99
CA LEU A 99 4.17 -7.50 24.58
C LEU A 99 3.48 -6.16 24.33
N GLN A 100 2.33 -5.92 24.96
CA GLN A 100 1.62 -4.65 24.86
C GLN A 100 2.41 -3.50 25.49
N ASP A 101 3.11 -3.73 26.58
CA ASP A 101 4.00 -2.74 27.22
C ASP A 101 5.19 -2.37 26.34
N MET A 102 5.77 -3.36 25.65
CA MET A 102 6.85 -3.17 24.68
C MET A 102 6.39 -2.52 23.36
N ALA A 103 5.08 -2.48 23.10
CA ALA A 103 4.52 -2.01 21.84
C ALA A 103 4.16 -0.52 21.85
N ILE A 104 4.06 0.06 20.67
CA ILE A 104 3.40 1.36 20.48
C ILE A 104 1.91 1.23 20.75
N ASP A 105 1.25 2.32 21.15
CA ASP A 105 -0.16 2.28 21.56
C ASP A 105 -1.10 1.72 20.47
N SER A 106 -0.82 2.01 19.20
CA SER A 106 -1.63 1.51 18.08
C SER A 106 -1.54 0.00 17.86
N MET A 107 -0.52 -0.67 18.41
CA MET A 107 -0.32 -2.11 18.29
C MET A 107 -0.97 -2.90 19.42
N LYS A 108 -1.22 -2.28 20.59
CA LYS A 108 -1.71 -2.99 21.78
C LYS A 108 -2.99 -3.78 21.52
N SER A 109 -3.94 -3.20 20.78
CA SER A 109 -5.20 -3.88 20.43
C SER A 109 -5.05 -5.07 19.50
N THR A 110 -3.89 -5.25 18.86
CA THR A 110 -3.58 -6.39 17.97
C THR A 110 -2.76 -7.47 18.68
N LEU A 111 -2.17 -7.14 19.83
CA LEU A 111 -1.34 -8.04 20.64
C LEU A 111 -2.18 -8.61 21.79
N THR A 112 -3.34 -9.16 21.45
CA THR A 112 -4.22 -9.86 22.40
C THR A 112 -4.23 -11.34 22.07
N GLN A 113 -4.52 -12.16 23.07
CA GLN A 113 -4.64 -13.61 22.91
C GLN A 113 -5.60 -13.98 21.78
N GLU A 114 -6.79 -13.38 21.75
CA GLU A 114 -7.85 -13.67 20.79
C GLU A 114 -7.40 -13.40 19.34
N VAL A 115 -6.76 -12.25 19.10
CA VAL A 115 -6.27 -11.86 17.76
C VAL A 115 -5.14 -12.79 17.32
N MET A 116 -4.26 -13.16 18.24
CA MET A 116 -3.12 -14.02 17.95
C MET A 116 -3.52 -15.47 17.73
N GLU A 117 -4.49 -16.00 18.48
CA GLU A 117 -5.09 -17.31 18.24
C GLU A 117 -5.76 -17.37 16.87
N GLN A 118 -6.57 -16.35 16.53
CA GLN A 118 -7.19 -16.26 15.21
C GLN A 118 -6.14 -16.23 14.08
N ALA A 119 -5.04 -15.49 14.25
CA ALA A 119 -3.95 -15.46 13.28
C ALA A 119 -3.26 -16.83 13.15
N ARG A 120 -3.05 -17.55 14.26
CA ARG A 120 -2.45 -18.90 14.27
C ARG A 120 -3.33 -19.92 13.55
N GLU A 121 -4.63 -19.90 13.80
CA GLU A 121 -5.61 -20.78 13.14
C GLU A 121 -5.60 -20.59 11.62
N GLN A 122 -5.52 -19.34 11.16
CA GLN A 122 -5.48 -19.02 9.72
C GLN A 122 -4.20 -19.53 9.04
N ILE A 123 -3.07 -19.53 9.73
CA ILE A 123 -1.77 -19.94 9.16
C ILE A 123 -1.65 -21.46 9.07
N ALA A 124 -2.19 -22.18 10.06
CA ALA A 124 -2.07 -23.64 10.13
C ALA A 124 -3.33 -24.39 9.64
N ASP A 125 -4.21 -23.73 8.89
CA ASP A 125 -5.47 -24.29 8.38
C ASP A 125 -6.29 -25.00 9.50
N GLY A 126 -6.35 -24.39 10.68
CA GLY A 126 -7.05 -24.92 11.85
C GLY A 126 -6.32 -26.01 12.63
N LYS A 127 -5.03 -26.27 12.36
CA LYS A 127 -4.19 -27.15 13.19
C LYS A 127 -3.42 -26.37 14.26
N GLU A 128 -3.23 -26.98 15.42
CA GLU A 128 -2.35 -26.42 16.43
C GLU A 128 -0.90 -26.46 15.98
N TRP A 129 -0.15 -25.38 16.25
CA TRP A 129 1.26 -25.28 15.90
C TRP A 129 2.14 -26.24 16.72
N GLY A 130 1.68 -26.62 17.93
CA GLY A 130 2.44 -27.39 18.91
C GLY A 130 3.49 -26.56 19.63
N ASN A 131 4.39 -27.23 20.36
CA ASN A 131 5.40 -26.54 21.17
C ASN A 131 6.41 -25.77 20.33
N PHE A 132 6.90 -24.65 20.87
CA PHE A 132 8.04 -23.92 20.31
C PHE A 132 9.31 -24.79 20.35
N LEU A 133 10.07 -24.81 19.25
CA LEU A 133 11.29 -25.60 19.12
C LEU A 133 12.53 -24.71 19.03
N SER A 134 12.58 -23.80 18.05
CA SER A 134 13.76 -22.98 17.79
C SER A 134 13.47 -21.74 16.95
N ILE A 135 14.39 -20.77 17.03
CA ILE A 135 14.46 -19.60 16.15
C ILE A 135 15.65 -19.81 15.22
N GLY A 136 15.44 -19.65 13.92
CA GLY A 136 16.48 -19.68 12.91
C GLY A 136 17.28 -18.38 12.82
N ASP A 137 17.89 -18.15 11.66
CA ASP A 137 18.64 -16.93 11.41
C ASP A 137 17.72 -15.69 11.43
N VAL A 138 18.25 -14.61 11.99
CA VAL A 138 17.57 -13.31 12.06
C VAL A 138 18.15 -12.40 10.99
N TYR A 139 17.36 -12.12 9.96
CA TYR A 139 17.68 -11.11 8.96
C TYR A 139 17.13 -9.77 9.43
N MET A 140 17.88 -8.68 9.22
CA MET A 140 17.45 -7.37 9.67
C MET A 140 17.90 -6.26 8.73
N ALA A 141 17.08 -5.23 8.63
CA ALA A 141 17.33 -4.05 7.80
C ALA A 141 16.68 -2.81 8.41
N GLU A 142 17.23 -1.64 8.10
CA GLU A 142 16.53 -0.38 8.31
C GLU A 142 15.59 -0.12 7.14
N VAL A 143 14.35 0.26 7.43
CA VAL A 143 13.35 0.60 6.41
C VAL A 143 12.80 1.98 6.71
N LYS A 144 12.95 2.90 5.74
CA LYS A 144 12.29 4.21 5.78
C LYS A 144 10.96 4.14 5.04
N GLN A 145 9.86 4.31 5.76
CA GLN A 145 8.50 4.30 5.24
C GLN A 145 7.75 5.54 5.69
N LYS A 146 7.14 6.28 4.74
CA LYS A 146 6.38 7.52 5.02
C LYS A 146 7.16 8.54 5.89
N GLY A 147 8.48 8.60 5.71
CA GLY A 147 9.36 9.50 6.47
C GLY A 147 9.80 8.97 7.84
N GLN A 148 9.20 7.91 8.35
CA GLN A 148 9.60 7.23 9.58
C GLN A 148 10.61 6.13 9.30
N LEU A 149 11.55 5.92 10.22
CA LEU A 149 12.59 4.92 10.11
C LEU A 149 12.28 3.79 11.10
N PHE A 150 12.34 2.56 10.61
CA PHE A 150 12.09 1.35 11.39
C PHE A 150 13.26 0.38 11.27
N ALA A 151 13.53 -0.37 12.33
CA ALA A 151 14.29 -1.62 12.21
C ALA A 151 13.30 -2.74 11.93
N VAL A 152 13.49 -3.46 10.83
CA VAL A 152 12.65 -4.59 10.43
C VAL A 152 13.48 -5.86 10.50
N THR A 153 12.99 -6.87 11.22
CA THR A 153 13.60 -8.18 11.32
C THR A 153 12.71 -9.23 10.67
N GLU A 154 13.29 -10.23 10.02
CA GLU A 154 12.61 -11.42 9.49
C GLU A 154 13.34 -12.67 10.00
N MET A 155 12.61 -13.62 10.59
CA MET A 155 13.17 -14.88 11.07
C MET A 155 12.18 -16.03 10.92
N SER A 156 12.69 -17.24 10.71
CA SER A 156 11.89 -18.46 10.73
C SER A 156 11.84 -19.01 12.15
N VAL A 157 10.64 -19.37 12.62
CA VAL A 157 10.40 -19.96 13.94
C VAL A 157 9.77 -21.32 13.76
N SER A 158 10.41 -22.34 14.31
CA SER A 158 9.96 -23.72 14.22
C SER A 158 9.12 -24.10 15.43
N TYR A 159 7.97 -24.71 15.15
CA TYR A 159 7.10 -25.38 16.11
C TYR A 159 6.99 -26.86 15.73
N GLU A 160 6.41 -27.69 16.59
CA GLU A 160 6.27 -29.14 16.34
C GLU A 160 5.54 -29.47 15.03
N ASN A 161 4.49 -28.72 14.69
CA ASN A 161 3.61 -29.04 13.56
C ASN A 161 3.74 -28.05 12.39
N THR A 162 4.49 -26.96 12.55
CA THR A 162 4.62 -25.92 11.51
C THR A 162 5.90 -25.08 11.68
N ALA A 163 6.27 -24.36 10.62
CA ALA A 163 7.29 -23.32 10.68
C ALA A 163 6.70 -22.02 10.16
N VAL A 164 6.91 -20.93 10.89
CA VAL A 164 6.28 -19.65 10.64
C VAL A 164 7.35 -18.59 10.48
N THR A 165 7.24 -17.77 9.45
CA THR A 165 8.12 -16.61 9.33
C THR A 165 7.54 -15.43 10.09
N TYR A 166 8.30 -14.93 11.06
CA TYR A 166 8.00 -13.72 11.80
C TYR A 166 8.69 -12.54 11.15
N ARG A 167 7.92 -11.52 10.81
CA ARG A 167 8.43 -10.21 10.44
C ARG A 167 8.01 -9.19 11.48
N ILE A 168 8.99 -8.65 12.18
CA ILE A 168 8.80 -7.74 13.32
C ILE A 168 9.43 -6.39 12.97
N SER A 169 8.77 -5.30 13.32
CA SER A 169 9.31 -3.95 13.10
C SER A 169 9.31 -3.13 14.39
N PHE A 170 10.40 -2.40 14.62
CA PHE A 170 10.59 -1.51 15.76
C PHE A 170 10.72 -0.06 15.28
N ASP A 171 10.12 0.87 16.03
CA ASP A 171 10.36 2.30 15.85
C ASP A 171 11.71 2.72 16.43
N LYS A 172 12.04 4.02 16.32
CA LYS A 172 13.33 4.57 16.80
C LYS A 172 13.53 4.45 18.31
N ASP A 173 12.45 4.28 19.07
CA ASP A 173 12.47 4.13 20.53
C ASP A 173 12.54 2.63 20.92
N MET A 174 12.80 1.74 19.95
CA MET A 174 12.83 0.29 20.11
C MET A 174 11.48 -0.30 20.58
N ARG A 175 10.37 0.39 20.31
CA ARG A 175 9.03 -0.11 20.61
C ARG A 175 8.51 -0.96 19.45
N LEU A 176 7.82 -2.04 19.77
CA LEU A 176 7.19 -2.92 18.79
C LEU A 176 6.12 -2.14 18.01
N ALA A 177 6.39 -1.90 16.72
CA ALA A 177 5.58 -1.07 15.82
C ALA A 177 4.84 -1.88 14.75
N GLY A 178 5.18 -3.16 14.59
CA GLY A 178 4.51 -4.04 13.64
C GLY A 178 4.91 -5.49 13.82
N LEU A 179 3.95 -6.37 13.56
CA LEU A 179 4.08 -7.82 13.62
C LEU A 179 3.34 -8.41 12.42
N TYR A 180 4.00 -9.31 11.70
CA TYR A 180 3.44 -10.04 10.58
C TYR A 180 3.91 -11.48 10.61
N LEU A 181 2.98 -12.41 10.39
CA LEU A 181 3.19 -13.84 10.41
C LEU A 181 2.81 -14.42 9.04
N ARG A 182 3.60 -15.35 8.53
CA ARG A 182 3.32 -16.12 7.30
C ARG A 182 3.75 -17.56 7.42
#